data_AF-A0A1F3IV41-F1
#
_entry.id   AF-A0A1F3IV41-F1
#
_cell.length_a   1.000
_cell.length_b   1.000
_cell.length_c   1.000
_cell.angle_alpha   90.00
_cell.angle_beta   90.00
_cell.angle_gamma   90.00
#
_symmetry.space_group_name_H-M   'P 1'
#
loop_
_entity.id
_entity.type
_entity.pdbx_description
1 polymer ?
#
loop_
_entity_poly.entity_id
_entity_poly.type
_entity_poly.pdbx_seq_one_letter_code
_entity_poly.pdbx_strand_id
1 'polypeptide(L)'
;MYRTIWKNCQKSVCQLNFYSATGIKLVSITGFKTNGEYIITDEYIYKIYKATEVLIRFVKEDGFSELASVRIPMSELKQRMIQSLSKDKIPFAAIHVDFDEFKNIPSLKMNISGNTEIGQPIALMGYQLEQENLAIKTGIVTSASFEDNRYNYLQVDSSVKQGNSGAPIINAETFEVIGIIGHRLASITQSHKRMKQIINKNLAILKKSQGKFNVEEIDPIQVLIANQNQIKHIANEIYKTASMRVGYGLDVKYVQELFEEYIDVEISRSNLEFRIDA
;
A
#
# COMPACT_ATOMS: atom_id res chain seq x y z
N MET A 1 5.44 25.27 8.76
CA MET A 1 5.32 24.42 7.56
C MET A 1 4.56 23.12 7.84
N TYR A 2 5.16 22.09 8.47
CA TYR A 2 4.53 20.75 8.60
C TYR A 2 3.19 20.69 9.35
N ARG A 3 2.94 21.57 10.33
CA ARG A 3 1.61 21.71 10.96
C ARG A 3 0.54 22.16 9.96
N THR A 4 0.90 23.04 9.04
CA THR A 4 0.00 23.52 7.99
C THR A 4 -0.29 22.42 6.99
N ILE A 5 0.74 21.67 6.57
CA ILE A 5 0.58 20.50 5.69
C ILE A 5 -0.38 19.49 6.34
N TRP A 6 -0.15 19.15 7.62
CA TRP A 6 -1.02 18.26 8.38
C TRP A 6 -2.50 18.70 8.32
N LYS A 7 -2.79 19.94 8.67
CA LYS A 7 -4.16 20.48 8.66
C LYS A 7 -4.83 20.40 7.29
N ASN A 8 -4.07 20.61 6.21
CA ASN A 8 -4.61 20.63 4.85
C ASN A 8 -4.74 19.23 4.23
N CYS A 9 -3.85 18.30 4.55
CA CYS A 9 -3.74 17.05 3.82
C CYS A 9 -4.24 15.82 4.59
N GLN A 10 -4.19 15.84 5.93
CA GLN A 10 -4.38 14.61 6.73
C GLN A 10 -5.74 13.94 6.48
N LYS A 11 -6.80 14.75 6.35
CA LYS A 11 -8.18 14.27 6.15
C LYS A 11 -8.33 13.46 4.87
N SER A 12 -7.47 13.70 3.88
CA SER A 12 -7.49 13.01 2.59
C SER A 12 -6.67 11.72 2.59
N VAL A 13 -5.96 11.39 3.67
CA VAL A 13 -5.12 10.19 3.78
C VAL A 13 -5.86 9.13 4.58
N CYS A 14 -5.96 7.92 4.02
CA CYS A 14 -6.68 6.80 4.61
C CYS A 14 -5.78 5.61 4.90
N GLN A 15 -6.27 4.76 5.78
CA GLN A 15 -5.76 3.43 6.05
C GLN A 15 -6.65 2.40 5.36
N LEU A 16 -6.04 1.42 4.72
CA LEU A 16 -6.73 0.23 4.22
C LEU A 16 -6.28 -0.97 5.06
N ASN A 17 -7.17 -1.46 5.91
CA ASN A 17 -6.94 -2.61 6.78
C ASN A 17 -7.61 -3.86 6.20
N PHE A 18 -6.83 -4.90 5.92
CA PHE A 18 -7.32 -6.14 5.31
C PHE A 18 -7.48 -7.23 6.36
N TYR A 19 -8.63 -7.90 6.36
CA TYR A 19 -8.99 -8.89 7.39
C TYR A 19 -9.24 -10.27 6.77
N SER A 20 -8.89 -11.33 7.51
CA SER A 20 -9.31 -12.70 7.19
C SER A 20 -10.78 -12.94 7.51
N ALA A 21 -11.31 -14.10 7.08
CA ALA A 21 -12.65 -14.57 7.45
C ALA A 21 -12.88 -14.69 8.96
N THR A 22 -11.80 -14.84 9.74
CA THR A 22 -11.83 -14.94 11.19
C THR A 22 -11.62 -13.59 11.89
N GLY A 23 -11.67 -12.48 11.16
CA GLY A 23 -11.49 -11.13 11.70
C GLY A 23 -10.04 -10.76 12.06
N ILE A 24 -9.04 -11.55 11.67
CA ILE A 24 -7.64 -11.25 11.95
C ILE A 24 -7.13 -10.25 10.93
N LYS A 25 -6.58 -9.11 11.40
CA LYS A 25 -5.89 -8.13 10.53
C LYS A 25 -4.66 -8.79 9.92
N LEU A 26 -4.63 -8.88 8.59
CA LEU A 26 -3.57 -9.52 7.82
C LEU A 26 -2.47 -8.54 7.43
N VAL A 27 -2.86 -7.35 6.98
CA VAL A 27 -1.96 -6.29 6.55
C VAL A 27 -2.71 -4.95 6.57
N SER A 28 -1.94 -3.88 6.71
CA SER A 28 -2.42 -2.50 6.60
C SER A 28 -1.53 -1.76 5.61
N ILE A 29 -2.14 -0.96 4.73
CA ILE A 29 -1.45 -0.06 3.81
C ILE A 29 -2.08 1.34 3.89
N THR A 30 -1.37 2.33 3.35
CA THR A 30 -1.84 3.70 3.26
C THR A 30 -2.46 3.93 1.87
N GLY A 31 -3.46 4.78 1.80
CA GLY A 31 -3.93 5.36 0.54
C GLY A 31 -4.27 6.83 0.73
N PHE A 32 -4.62 7.52 -0.34
CA PHE A 32 -5.12 8.89 -0.27
C PHE A 32 -6.19 9.15 -1.32
N LYS A 33 -7.16 9.98 -0.96
CA LYS A 33 -8.25 10.40 -1.82
C LYS A 33 -7.77 11.47 -2.79
N THR A 34 -8.09 11.34 -4.06
CA THR A 34 -7.80 12.30 -5.13
C THR A 34 -8.95 12.31 -6.14
N ASN A 35 -8.98 13.30 -7.04
CA ASN A 35 -9.96 13.41 -8.14
C ASN A 35 -11.43 13.19 -7.72
N GLY A 36 -11.83 13.69 -6.56
CA GLY A 36 -13.21 13.59 -6.06
C GLY A 36 -13.57 12.22 -5.51
N GLU A 37 -13.40 11.13 -6.25
CA GLU A 37 -13.99 9.83 -5.91
C GLU A 37 -12.99 8.67 -5.98
N TYR A 38 -11.69 8.95 -6.01
CA TYR A 38 -10.68 7.90 -6.15
C TYR A 38 -9.77 7.84 -4.94
N ILE A 39 -9.45 6.64 -4.48
CA ILE A 39 -8.33 6.37 -3.58
C ILE A 39 -7.19 5.77 -4.38
N ILE A 40 -6.01 6.38 -4.26
CA ILE A 40 -4.77 5.84 -4.78
C ILE A 40 -4.01 5.12 -3.67
N THR A 41 -3.47 3.95 -3.99
CA THR A 41 -2.60 3.17 -3.10
C THR A 41 -1.60 2.33 -3.91
N ASP A 42 -0.79 1.52 -3.24
CA ASP A 42 0.25 0.69 -3.84
C ASP A 42 -0.30 -0.58 -4.51
N GLU A 43 0.36 -1.04 -5.58
CA GLU A 43 -0.03 -2.25 -6.34
C GLU A 43 0.00 -3.55 -5.49
N TYR A 44 0.60 -3.50 -4.30
CA TYR A 44 0.60 -4.63 -3.39
C TYR A 44 -0.80 -5.12 -3.02
N ILE A 45 -1.82 -4.27 -3.11
CA ILE A 45 -3.22 -4.63 -2.89
C ILE A 45 -3.68 -5.83 -3.73
N TYR A 46 -3.20 -5.96 -4.96
CA TYR A 46 -3.52 -7.08 -5.87
C TYR A 46 -2.95 -8.42 -5.37
N LYS A 47 -1.99 -8.40 -4.45
CA LYS A 47 -1.26 -9.57 -3.94
C LYS A 47 -1.79 -10.07 -2.58
N ILE A 48 -2.89 -9.49 -2.07
CA ILE A 48 -3.51 -9.81 -0.78
C ILE A 48 -4.61 -10.88 -0.95
N TYR A 49 -4.22 -12.13 -1.13
CA TYR A 49 -5.16 -13.23 -1.47
C TYR A 49 -5.95 -13.81 -0.30
N LYS A 50 -5.52 -13.61 0.94
CA LYS A 50 -6.14 -14.22 2.14
C LYS A 50 -7.20 -13.34 2.80
N ALA A 51 -7.33 -12.10 2.35
CA ALA A 51 -8.31 -11.19 2.88
C ALA A 51 -9.70 -11.52 2.34
N THR A 52 -10.71 -11.40 3.20
CA THR A 52 -12.14 -11.47 2.83
C THR A 52 -12.80 -10.11 2.88
N GLU A 53 -12.27 -9.20 3.69
CA GLU A 53 -12.79 -7.85 3.86
C GLU A 53 -11.66 -6.81 3.89
N VAL A 54 -12.00 -5.58 3.54
CA VAL A 54 -11.17 -4.40 3.74
C VAL A 54 -11.97 -3.34 4.50
N LEU A 55 -11.32 -2.69 5.46
CA LEU A 55 -11.79 -1.47 6.11
C LEU A 55 -10.98 -0.29 5.57
N ILE A 56 -11.66 0.65 4.94
CA ILE A 56 -11.10 1.94 4.53
C ILE A 56 -11.44 2.96 5.61
N ARG A 57 -10.45 3.66 6.16
CA ARG A 57 -10.62 4.53 7.31
C ARG A 57 -9.86 5.85 7.17
N PHE A 58 -10.55 6.95 7.43
CA PHE A 58 -9.99 8.30 7.55
C PHE A 58 -10.01 8.76 9.01
N VAL A 59 -9.10 9.66 9.38
CA VAL A 59 -8.96 10.15 10.76
C VAL A 59 -9.20 11.65 10.91
N LYS A 60 -9.53 12.06 12.13
CA LYS A 60 -9.64 13.46 12.55
C LYS A 60 -8.24 14.07 12.70
N GLU A 61 -8.19 15.37 13.01
CA GLU A 61 -6.94 16.13 13.10
C GLU A 61 -5.96 15.60 14.17
N ASP A 62 -6.45 14.86 15.17
CA ASP A 62 -5.60 14.19 16.16
C ASP A 62 -4.81 13.00 15.60
N GLY A 63 -5.09 12.59 14.36
CA GLY A 63 -4.41 11.50 13.67
C GLY A 63 -4.79 10.10 14.14
N PHE A 64 -5.78 9.95 15.03
CA PHE A 64 -6.17 8.63 15.55
C PHE A 64 -7.67 8.45 15.75
N SER A 65 -8.45 9.51 15.98
CA SER A 65 -9.90 9.39 16.08
C SER A 65 -10.49 9.20 14.69
N GLU A 66 -11.47 8.31 14.57
CA GLU A 66 -12.12 8.07 13.28
C GLU A 66 -12.91 9.30 12.81
N LEU A 67 -12.73 9.65 11.54
CA LEU A 67 -13.52 10.68 10.83
C LEU A 67 -14.61 10.03 9.99
N ALA A 68 -14.25 9.02 9.20
CA ALA A 68 -15.16 8.24 8.37
C ALA A 68 -14.54 6.86 8.12
N SER A 69 -15.36 5.82 8.01
CA SER A 69 -14.90 4.49 7.63
C SER A 69 -15.96 3.73 6.85
N VAL A 70 -15.51 2.85 5.96
CA VAL A 70 -16.37 1.93 5.20
C VAL A 70 -15.70 0.57 5.19
N ARG A 71 -16.47 -0.48 5.50
CA ARG A 71 -16.02 -1.87 5.43
C ARG A 71 -16.72 -2.56 4.27
N ILE A 72 -15.94 -3.10 3.33
CA ILE A 72 -16.47 -3.82 2.16
C ILE A 72 -15.84 -5.19 2.00
N PRO A 73 -16.54 -6.15 1.36
CA PRO A 73 -15.95 -7.40 0.92
C PRO A 73 -14.84 -7.19 -0.11
N MET A 74 -13.87 -8.11 -0.13
CA MET A 74 -12.79 -8.09 -1.14
C MET A 74 -13.31 -8.28 -2.58
N SER A 75 -14.48 -8.89 -2.78
CA SER A 75 -15.12 -9.00 -4.09
C SER A 75 -15.56 -7.63 -4.61
N GLU A 76 -16.16 -6.81 -3.76
CA GLU A 76 -16.57 -5.45 -4.10
C GLU A 76 -15.36 -4.55 -4.35
N LEU A 77 -14.35 -4.61 -3.48
CA LEU A 77 -13.10 -3.88 -3.68
C LEU A 77 -12.48 -4.15 -5.06
N LYS A 78 -12.50 -5.40 -5.51
CA LYS A 78 -11.98 -5.79 -6.84
C LYS A 78 -12.78 -5.22 -8.00
N GLN A 79 -14.09 -5.07 -7.83
CA GLN A 79 -14.96 -4.47 -8.85
C GLN A 79 -14.74 -2.96 -8.93
N ARG A 80 -14.43 -2.32 -7.79
CA ARG A 80 -14.15 -0.88 -7.69
C ARG A 80 -12.73 -0.48 -8.11
N MET A 81 -11.81 -1.44 -8.26
CA MET A 81 -10.45 -1.16 -8.70
C MET A 81 -10.40 -0.95 -10.22
N ILE A 82 -9.77 0.15 -10.63
CA ILE A 82 -9.47 0.44 -12.03
C ILE A 82 -8.52 -0.63 -12.59
N GLN A 83 -8.85 -1.17 -13.76
CA GLN A 83 -8.02 -2.12 -14.51
C GLN A 83 -7.59 -1.49 -15.84
N SER A 84 -6.29 -1.52 -16.16
CA SER A 84 -5.77 -1.07 -17.47
C SER A 84 -6.17 -2.06 -18.57
N LEU A 85 -6.33 -1.56 -19.80
CA LEU A 85 -6.54 -2.38 -20.99
C LEU A 85 -5.25 -3.09 -21.42
N SER A 86 -4.12 -2.42 -21.21
CA SER A 86 -2.83 -3.06 -21.35
C SER A 86 -2.70 -4.11 -20.24
N LYS A 87 -2.37 -5.35 -20.61
CA LYS A 87 -2.06 -6.41 -19.62
C LYS A 87 -0.78 -6.12 -18.81
N ASP A 88 -0.22 -4.92 -18.94
CA ASP A 88 0.96 -4.47 -18.24
C ASP A 88 0.60 -4.19 -16.78
N LYS A 89 1.56 -4.47 -15.88
CA LYS A 89 1.36 -4.22 -14.45
C LYS A 89 1.38 -2.72 -14.20
N ILE A 90 0.29 -2.22 -13.63
CA ILE A 90 0.19 -0.87 -13.10
C ILE A 90 0.94 -0.84 -11.75
N PRO A 91 1.88 0.10 -11.55
CA PRO A 91 2.71 0.17 -10.34
C PRO A 91 1.98 0.78 -9.13
N PHE A 92 0.66 0.97 -9.24
CA PHE A 92 -0.23 1.45 -8.20
C PHE A 92 -1.63 0.86 -8.39
N ALA A 93 -2.54 1.15 -7.46
CA ALA A 93 -3.95 0.82 -7.59
C ALA A 93 -4.80 2.07 -7.36
N ALA A 94 -5.85 2.22 -8.17
CA ALA A 94 -6.87 3.24 -8.02
C ALA A 94 -8.21 2.57 -7.73
N ILE A 95 -8.92 3.05 -6.71
CA ILE A 95 -10.18 2.48 -6.21
C ILE A 95 -11.24 3.56 -6.30
N HIS A 96 -12.33 3.32 -7.03
CA HIS A 96 -13.50 4.19 -7.04
C HIS A 96 -14.28 4.05 -5.72
N VAL A 97 -14.51 5.18 -5.04
CA VAL A 97 -15.04 5.28 -3.67
C VAL A 97 -16.14 6.33 -3.55
N ASP A 98 -17.23 6.12 -4.27
CA ASP A 98 -18.47 6.91 -4.25
C ASP A 98 -19.36 6.72 -3.00
N PHE A 99 -18.78 6.26 -1.89
CA PHE A 99 -19.50 6.04 -0.64
C PHE A 99 -19.99 7.36 -0.03
N ASP A 100 -21.22 7.36 0.50
CA ASP A 100 -21.82 8.52 1.15
C ASP A 100 -20.95 9.06 2.30
N GLU A 101 -20.34 8.16 3.07
CA GLU A 101 -19.44 8.46 4.18
C GLU A 101 -18.20 9.26 3.74
N PHE A 102 -17.81 9.15 2.47
CA PHE A 102 -16.61 9.79 1.93
C PHE A 102 -16.90 11.07 1.13
N LYS A 103 -18.17 11.47 0.95
CA LYS A 103 -18.56 12.68 0.22
C LYS A 103 -17.90 13.95 0.76
N ASN A 104 -17.77 14.06 2.09
CA ASN A 104 -17.18 15.22 2.76
C ASN A 104 -15.67 15.11 2.98
N ILE A 105 -15.04 14.03 2.52
CA ILE A 105 -13.59 13.85 2.63
C ILE A 105 -12.91 14.64 1.50
N PRO A 106 -11.97 15.55 1.79
CA PRO A 106 -11.28 16.31 0.75
C PRO A 106 -10.38 15.41 -0.10
N SER A 107 -10.05 15.88 -1.29
CA SER A 107 -9.10 15.24 -2.19
C SER A 107 -7.75 15.96 -2.13
N LEU A 108 -6.65 15.21 -2.19
CA LEU A 108 -5.34 15.78 -2.46
C LEU A 108 -5.21 16.11 -3.95
N LYS A 109 -4.62 17.27 -4.23
CA LYS A 109 -4.26 17.68 -5.57
C LYS A 109 -2.95 17.03 -5.97
N MET A 110 -2.89 16.48 -7.19
CA MET A 110 -1.67 15.90 -7.77
C MET A 110 -0.91 16.98 -8.55
N ASN A 111 0.42 16.98 -8.44
CA ASN A 111 1.28 17.90 -9.17
C ASN A 111 1.68 17.28 -10.52
N ILE A 112 0.81 17.37 -11.51
CA ILE A 112 1.06 16.75 -12.82
C ILE A 112 1.92 17.66 -13.73
N SER A 113 1.74 18.98 -13.62
CA SER A 113 2.47 19.95 -14.47
C SER A 113 3.84 20.34 -13.94
N GLY A 114 4.15 20.03 -12.68
CA GLY A 114 5.38 20.46 -12.02
C GLY A 114 6.58 19.57 -12.33
N ASN A 115 7.76 20.16 -12.26
CA ASN A 115 9.00 19.40 -12.18
C ASN A 115 9.35 19.18 -10.70
N THR A 116 9.72 17.95 -10.37
CA THR A 116 10.23 17.63 -9.04
C THR A 116 11.71 17.96 -9.00
N GLU A 117 12.12 18.82 -8.07
CA GLU A 117 13.51 19.25 -7.94
C GLU A 117 14.25 18.47 -6.85
N ILE A 118 15.54 18.19 -7.07
CA ILE A 118 16.40 17.60 -6.04
C ILE A 118 16.62 18.63 -4.93
N GLY A 119 16.50 18.20 -3.67
CA GLY A 119 16.58 19.05 -2.49
C GLY A 119 15.23 19.63 -2.06
N GLN A 120 14.17 19.47 -2.87
CA GLN A 120 12.84 19.96 -2.53
C GLN A 120 12.33 19.34 -1.22
N PRO A 121 11.83 20.14 -0.26
CA PRO A 121 11.29 19.63 0.98
C PRO A 121 9.97 18.89 0.74
N ILE A 122 9.81 17.76 1.42
CA ILE A 122 8.63 16.91 1.30
C ILE A 122 8.03 16.57 2.67
N ALA A 123 6.75 16.24 2.66
CA ALA A 123 6.06 15.54 3.73
C ALA A 123 5.56 14.18 3.24
N LEU A 124 5.76 13.15 4.05
CA LEU A 124 5.14 11.84 3.85
C LEU A 124 4.08 11.65 4.93
N MET A 125 2.84 11.31 4.53
CA MET A 125 1.78 10.98 5.46
C MET A 125 1.34 9.54 5.28
N GLY A 126 1.33 8.76 6.35
CA GLY A 126 0.81 7.40 6.28
C GLY A 126 0.86 6.65 7.59
N TYR A 127 0.36 5.42 7.52
CA TYR A 127 0.28 4.50 8.64
C TYR A 127 1.54 3.64 8.66
N GLN A 128 1.98 3.24 9.85
CA GLN A 128 3.21 2.47 9.99
C GLN A 128 3.04 1.33 10.98
N LEU A 129 3.72 0.22 10.72
CA LEU A 129 3.85 -0.91 11.65
C LEU A 129 2.50 -1.42 12.19
N GLU A 130 1.48 -1.45 11.33
CA GLU A 130 0.12 -1.88 11.69
C GLU A 130 -0.57 -1.02 12.77
N GLN A 131 -0.02 0.17 13.07
CA GLN A 131 -0.64 1.14 13.97
C GLN A 131 -1.82 1.85 13.29
N GLU A 132 -2.80 2.25 14.09
CA GLU A 132 -4.01 2.95 13.64
C GLU A 132 -3.83 4.48 13.59
N ASN A 133 -2.65 4.98 13.99
CA ASN A 133 -2.30 6.39 14.01
C ASN A 133 -1.70 6.80 12.67
N LEU A 134 -2.27 7.84 12.07
CA LEU A 134 -1.66 8.53 10.94
C LEU A 134 -0.43 9.29 11.44
N ALA A 135 0.70 9.11 10.75
CA ALA A 135 1.94 9.82 11.06
C ALA A 135 2.36 10.69 9.88
N ILE A 136 2.96 11.84 10.20
CA ILE A 136 3.66 12.70 9.25
C ILE A 136 5.16 12.56 9.43
N LYS A 137 5.90 12.50 8.33
CA LYS A 137 7.36 12.45 8.30
C LYS A 137 7.88 13.52 7.36
N THR A 138 9.04 14.06 7.69
CA THR A 138 9.73 15.06 6.89
C THR A 138 10.77 14.38 6.00
N GLY A 139 11.20 15.07 4.95
CA GLY A 139 12.28 14.60 4.11
C GLY A 139 12.61 15.58 2.99
N ILE A 140 13.46 15.14 2.09
CA ILE A 140 13.77 15.85 0.84
C ILE A 140 13.78 14.87 -0.33
N VAL A 141 13.57 15.38 -1.54
CA VAL A 141 13.90 14.66 -2.76
C VAL A 141 15.42 14.56 -2.86
N THR A 142 15.95 13.36 -3.01
CA THR A 142 17.41 13.11 -3.09
C THR A 142 17.88 12.78 -4.49
N SER A 143 17.02 12.18 -5.31
CA SER A 143 17.26 11.99 -6.73
C SER A 143 15.95 12.17 -7.46
N ALA A 144 15.99 12.98 -8.52
CA ALA A 144 14.93 13.01 -9.50
C ALA A 144 15.01 11.73 -10.34
N SER A 145 13.83 11.14 -10.56
CA SER A 145 13.48 10.20 -11.63
C SER A 145 14.61 9.32 -12.19
N PHE A 146 14.71 8.08 -11.72
CA PHE A 146 15.30 7.00 -12.53
C PHE A 146 14.19 6.16 -13.14
N GLU A 147 14.41 5.71 -14.37
CA GLU A 147 13.50 4.85 -15.10
C GLU A 147 13.72 3.39 -14.67
N ASP A 148 12.64 2.73 -14.24
CA ASP A 148 12.61 1.28 -14.03
C ASP A 148 11.33 0.73 -14.65
N ASN A 149 11.47 -0.17 -15.61
CA ASN A 149 10.36 -0.79 -16.34
C ASN A 149 9.34 0.22 -16.92
N ARG A 150 9.81 1.31 -17.55
CA ARG A 150 9.00 2.40 -18.16
C ARG A 150 8.35 3.39 -17.18
N TYR A 151 8.59 3.25 -15.87
CA TYR A 151 8.08 4.17 -14.85
C TYR A 151 9.22 4.98 -14.23
N ASN A 152 8.98 6.26 -13.97
CA ASN A 152 9.92 7.10 -13.23
C ASN A 152 9.65 7.03 -11.73
N TYR A 153 10.74 6.87 -10.99
CA TYR A 153 10.70 6.85 -9.53
C TYR A 153 11.51 8.00 -8.94
N LEU A 154 10.90 8.67 -7.97
CA LEU A 154 11.52 9.66 -7.12
C LEU A 154 12.19 8.97 -5.93
N GLN A 155 13.43 9.34 -5.65
CA GLN A 155 14.10 8.92 -4.43
C GLN A 155 14.00 10.01 -3.36
N VAL A 156 13.63 9.64 -2.14
CA VAL A 156 13.45 10.57 -1.03
C VAL A 156 14.23 10.12 0.21
N ASP A 157 14.83 11.05 0.94
CA ASP A 157 15.39 10.78 2.27
C ASP A 157 14.29 11.00 3.31
N SER A 158 13.61 9.93 3.67
CA SER A 158 12.58 9.92 4.71
C SER A 158 12.40 8.49 5.25
N SER A 159 12.01 8.38 6.52
CA SER A 159 11.80 7.07 7.14
C SER A 159 10.57 6.38 6.56
N VAL A 160 10.78 5.37 5.72
CA VAL A 160 9.72 4.52 5.16
C VAL A 160 9.71 3.19 5.90
N LYS A 161 8.54 2.81 6.41
CA LYS A 161 8.31 1.54 7.12
C LYS A 161 7.18 0.75 6.47
N GLN A 162 7.02 -0.51 6.88
CA GLN A 162 5.83 -1.28 6.52
C GLN A 162 4.56 -0.50 6.91
N GLY A 163 3.57 -0.49 6.02
CA GLY A 163 2.34 0.30 6.16
C GLY A 163 2.36 1.61 5.36
N ASN A 164 3.54 2.17 5.08
CA ASN A 164 3.67 3.38 4.27
C ASN A 164 3.51 3.12 2.76
N SER A 165 3.33 1.87 2.31
CA SER A 165 2.95 1.59 0.93
C SER A 165 1.66 2.33 0.59
N GLY A 166 1.65 3.02 -0.54
CA GLY A 166 0.55 3.85 -1.04
C GLY A 166 0.48 5.24 -0.40
N ALA A 167 1.41 5.59 0.50
CA ALA A 167 1.45 6.91 1.11
C ALA A 167 1.81 8.01 0.08
N PRO A 168 1.13 9.16 0.11
CA PRO A 168 1.47 10.30 -0.74
C PRO A 168 2.77 10.95 -0.28
N ILE A 169 3.64 11.23 -1.24
CA ILE A 169 4.76 12.17 -1.11
C ILE A 169 4.22 13.54 -1.48
N ILE A 170 4.21 14.47 -0.52
CA ILE A 170 3.61 15.79 -0.66
C ILE A 170 4.72 16.83 -0.73
N ASN A 171 4.68 17.73 -1.73
CA ASN A 171 5.54 18.91 -1.75
C ASN A 171 5.19 19.80 -0.54
N ALA A 172 6.18 20.09 0.31
CA ALA A 172 5.95 20.82 1.55
C ALA A 172 5.56 22.29 1.36
N GLU A 173 5.79 22.84 0.17
CA GLU A 173 5.51 24.23 -0.19
C GLU A 173 4.15 24.37 -0.90
N THR A 174 3.83 23.48 -1.84
CA THR A 174 2.58 23.56 -2.63
C THR A 174 1.42 22.74 -2.07
N PHE A 175 1.70 21.79 -1.16
CA PHE A 175 0.75 20.81 -0.64
C PHE A 175 0.19 19.83 -1.68
N GLU A 176 0.82 19.75 -2.85
CA GLU A 176 0.44 18.83 -3.90
C GLU A 176 1.24 17.53 -3.81
N VAL A 177 0.60 16.43 -4.21
CA VAL A 177 1.23 15.11 -4.26
C VAL A 177 2.16 15.06 -5.46
N ILE A 178 3.42 14.71 -5.24
CA ILE A 178 4.45 14.53 -6.28
C ILE A 178 4.78 13.06 -6.55
N GLY A 179 4.37 12.15 -5.66
CA GLY A 179 4.55 10.73 -5.89
C GLY A 179 3.90 9.82 -4.84
N ILE A 180 4.01 8.51 -5.06
CA ILE A 180 3.35 7.46 -4.28
C ILE A 180 4.37 6.43 -3.83
N ILE A 181 4.53 6.22 -2.52
CA ILE A 181 5.46 5.22 -1.99
C ILE A 181 5.03 3.79 -2.36
N GLY A 182 5.93 2.95 -2.89
CA GLY A 182 5.60 1.54 -3.16
C GLY A 182 6.77 0.64 -3.57
N HIS A 183 7.58 1.07 -4.54
CA HIS A 183 8.51 0.21 -5.30
C HIS A 183 9.40 -0.72 -4.46
N ARG A 184 10.19 -0.19 -3.52
CA ARG A 184 11.09 -1.03 -2.70
C ARG A 184 10.39 -1.70 -1.52
N LEU A 185 9.29 -1.16 -1.02
CA LEU A 185 8.50 -1.83 0.01
C LEU A 185 7.93 -3.14 -0.51
N ALA A 186 7.51 -3.18 -1.78
CA ALA A 186 7.07 -4.39 -2.44
C ALA A 186 8.19 -5.46 -2.48
N SER A 187 9.42 -5.07 -2.81
CA SER A 187 10.58 -5.98 -2.89
C SER A 187 10.97 -6.59 -1.53
N ILE A 188 11.04 -5.78 -0.47
CA ILE A 188 11.31 -6.27 0.89
C ILE A 188 10.19 -7.22 1.35
N THR A 189 8.94 -6.84 1.08
CA THR A 189 7.77 -7.66 1.40
C THR A 189 7.78 -8.99 0.65
N GLN A 190 8.21 -8.99 -0.62
CA GLN A 190 8.36 -10.21 -1.41
C GLN A 190 9.46 -11.12 -0.85
N SER A 191 10.60 -10.54 -0.46
CA SER A 191 11.71 -11.27 0.16
C SER A 191 11.28 -11.94 1.47
N HIS A 192 10.54 -11.23 2.32
CA HIS A 192 9.96 -11.78 3.55
C HIS A 192 8.97 -12.92 3.27
N LYS A 193 8.07 -12.75 2.29
CA LYS A 193 7.11 -13.78 1.89
C LYS A 193 7.82 -15.04 1.39
N ARG A 194 8.87 -14.90 0.59
CA ARG A 194 9.68 -16.02 0.09
C ARG A 194 10.35 -16.76 1.25
N MET A 195 10.93 -16.04 2.21
CA MET A 195 11.50 -16.64 3.43
C MET A 195 10.45 -17.44 4.22
N LYS A 196 9.26 -16.87 4.46
CA LYS A 196 8.14 -17.57 5.11
C LYS A 196 7.72 -18.84 4.36
N GLN A 197 7.68 -18.80 3.04
CA GLN A 197 7.32 -19.96 2.22
C GLN A 197 8.33 -21.10 2.39
N ILE A 198 9.63 -20.78 2.38
CA ILE A 198 10.70 -21.77 2.61
C ILE A 198 10.54 -22.40 4.00
N ILE A 199 10.36 -21.59 5.05
CA ILE A 199 10.20 -22.09 6.42
C ILE A 199 8.94 -22.97 6.55
N ASN A 200 7.82 -22.55 5.98
CA ASN A 200 6.59 -23.35 6.01
C ASN A 200 6.73 -24.67 5.23
N LYS A 201 7.47 -24.68 4.11
CA LYS A 201 7.78 -25.90 3.37
C LYS A 201 8.65 -26.84 4.20
N ASN A 202 9.66 -26.32 4.88
CA ASN A 202 10.51 -27.10 5.80
C ASN A 202 9.67 -27.71 6.94
N LEU A 203 8.82 -26.90 7.58
CA LEU A 203 7.90 -27.38 8.63
C LEU A 203 6.99 -28.50 8.13
N ALA A 204 6.44 -28.37 6.91
CA ALA A 204 5.59 -29.41 6.33
C ALA A 204 6.34 -30.73 6.08
N ILE A 205 7.61 -30.66 5.68
CA ILE A 205 8.48 -31.85 5.51
C ILE A 205 8.79 -32.47 6.88
N LEU A 206 9.23 -31.66 7.86
CA LEU A 206 9.58 -32.14 9.19
C LEU A 206 8.38 -32.80 9.89
N LYS A 207 7.20 -32.21 9.83
CA LYS A 207 5.98 -32.80 10.41
C LYS A 207 5.62 -34.17 9.83
N LYS A 208 5.95 -34.45 8.56
CA LYS A 208 5.76 -35.79 7.95
C LYS A 208 6.75 -36.84 8.43
N SER A 209 7.86 -36.41 9.03
CA SER A 209 8.94 -37.26 9.54
C SER A 209 9.00 -37.33 11.06
N GLN A 210 8.14 -36.58 11.75
CA GLN A 210 8.02 -36.58 13.20
C GLN A 210 7.67 -37.98 13.71
N GLY A 211 8.30 -38.41 14.80
CA GLY A 211 8.10 -39.71 15.43
C GLY A 211 8.69 -40.91 14.67
N LYS A 212 9.38 -40.68 13.54
CA LYS A 212 10.03 -41.77 12.76
C LYS A 212 11.46 -42.08 13.21
N PHE A 213 12.09 -41.18 13.97
CA PHE A 213 13.45 -41.31 14.45
C PHE A 213 13.50 -40.86 15.91
N ASN A 214 13.98 -41.73 16.80
CA ASN A 214 14.21 -41.41 18.20
C ASN A 214 15.67 -41.71 18.52
N VAL A 215 16.33 -40.76 19.20
CA VAL A 215 17.68 -40.92 19.73
C VAL A 215 17.59 -40.66 21.23
N GLU A 216 17.88 -41.67 22.05
CA GLU A 216 17.87 -41.56 23.52
C GLU A 216 16.60 -40.86 24.04
N GLU A 217 15.43 -41.33 23.58
CA GLU A 217 14.08 -40.82 23.92
C GLU A 217 13.72 -39.43 23.35
N ILE A 218 14.64 -38.76 22.66
CA ILE A 218 14.42 -37.48 22.00
C ILE A 218 14.11 -37.70 20.52
N ASP A 219 13.03 -37.08 20.03
CA ASP A 219 12.77 -36.94 18.59
C ASP A 219 13.49 -35.67 18.08
N PRO A 220 14.64 -35.77 17.39
CA PRO A 220 15.37 -34.61 16.89
C PRO A 220 14.54 -33.78 15.89
N ILE A 221 13.53 -34.39 15.25
CA ILE A 221 12.63 -33.67 14.33
C ILE A 221 11.77 -32.67 15.10
N GLN A 222 11.36 -32.96 16.34
CA GLN A 222 10.63 -31.99 17.17
C GLN A 222 11.48 -30.77 17.50
N VAL A 223 12.77 -30.97 17.79
CA VAL A 223 13.73 -29.88 18.02
C VAL A 223 13.85 -29.02 16.76
N LEU A 224 13.96 -29.64 15.58
CA LEU A 224 14.01 -28.91 14.31
C LEU A 224 12.71 -28.15 14.02
N ILE A 225 11.54 -28.72 14.33
CA ILE A 225 10.25 -28.03 14.21
C ILE A 225 10.20 -26.80 15.11
N ALA A 226 10.62 -26.93 16.37
CA ALA A 226 10.70 -25.82 17.32
C ALA A 226 11.63 -24.72 16.80
N ASN A 227 12.81 -25.09 16.29
CA ASN A 227 13.77 -24.16 15.68
C ASN A 227 13.17 -23.43 14.47
N GLN A 228 12.53 -24.14 13.52
CA GLN A 228 11.88 -23.50 12.38
C GLN A 228 10.78 -22.50 12.81
N ASN A 229 10.02 -22.80 13.88
CA ASN A 229 9.05 -21.85 14.43
C ASN A 229 9.71 -20.63 15.06
N GLN A 230 10.84 -20.78 15.76
CA GLN A 230 11.62 -19.67 16.30
C GLN A 230 12.19 -18.78 15.18
N ILE A 231 12.77 -19.37 14.14
CA ILE A 231 13.26 -18.62 12.96
C ILE A 231 12.10 -17.85 12.31
N LYS A 232 10.93 -18.50 12.16
CA LYS A 232 9.72 -17.84 11.63
C LYS A 232 9.30 -16.64 12.47
N HIS A 233 9.37 -16.75 13.79
CA HIS A 233 9.06 -15.66 14.71
C HIS A 233 10.08 -14.51 14.57
N ILE A 234 11.38 -14.79 14.63
CA ILE A 234 12.45 -13.80 14.48
C ILE A 234 12.35 -13.08 13.13
N ALA A 235 12.10 -13.83 12.04
CA ALA A 235 11.92 -13.26 10.71
C ALA A 235 10.71 -12.31 10.63
N ASN A 236 9.65 -12.54 11.41
CA ASN A 236 8.54 -11.59 11.52
C ASN A 236 8.96 -10.31 12.24
N GLU A 237 9.66 -10.42 13.35
CA GLU A 237 10.09 -9.27 14.15
C GLU A 237 11.10 -8.40 13.39
N ILE A 238 12.06 -9.00 12.68
CA ILE A 238 13.00 -8.27 11.81
C ILE A 238 12.22 -7.50 10.74
N TYR A 239 11.24 -8.13 10.10
CA TYR A 239 10.45 -7.48 9.06
C TYR A 239 9.59 -6.33 9.63
N LYS A 240 8.97 -6.51 10.79
CA LYS A 240 8.17 -5.48 11.47
C LYS A 240 8.99 -4.31 11.99
N THR A 241 10.28 -4.50 12.24
CA THR A 241 11.18 -3.44 12.75
C THR A 241 12.03 -2.79 11.68
N ALA A 242 12.09 -3.39 10.47
CA ALA A 242 12.83 -2.84 9.35
C ALA A 242 12.32 -1.43 8.97
N SER A 243 13.22 -0.45 9.06
CA SER A 243 12.99 0.91 8.60
C SER A 243 13.96 1.21 7.46
N MET A 244 13.43 1.69 6.35
CA MET A 244 14.23 2.23 5.26
C MET A 244 14.41 3.72 5.50
N ARG A 245 15.65 4.22 5.36
CA ARG A 245 15.93 5.66 5.40
C ARG A 245 15.68 6.33 4.05
N VAL A 246 15.75 5.55 2.98
CA VAL A 246 15.47 6.01 1.61
C VAL A 246 14.15 5.42 1.14
N GLY A 247 13.22 6.30 0.78
CA GLY A 247 11.97 5.97 0.12
C GLY A 247 12.09 6.03 -1.40
N TYR A 248 11.30 5.21 -2.08
CA TYR A 248 11.13 5.24 -3.53
C TYR A 248 9.65 5.41 -3.82
N GLY A 249 9.31 6.51 -4.47
CA GLY A 249 7.94 6.83 -4.86
C GLY A 249 7.78 6.84 -6.37
N LEU A 250 6.69 6.26 -6.87
CA LEU A 250 6.27 6.44 -8.25
C LEU A 250 5.96 7.91 -8.49
N ASP A 251 6.46 8.49 -9.58
CA ASP A 251 6.11 9.85 -10.00
C ASP A 251 4.60 9.94 -10.30
N VAL A 252 3.93 10.96 -9.77
CA VAL A 252 2.49 11.13 -9.90
C VAL A 252 2.03 11.37 -11.34
N LYS A 253 2.93 11.79 -12.25
CA LYS A 253 2.60 12.03 -13.67
C LYS A 253 1.98 10.81 -14.35
N TYR A 254 2.49 9.61 -14.04
CA TYR A 254 1.96 8.34 -14.57
C TYR A 254 0.56 8.01 -14.08
N VAL A 255 0.13 8.61 -12.96
CA VAL A 255 -1.20 8.38 -12.41
C VAL A 255 -2.27 9.04 -13.28
N GLN A 256 -2.00 10.24 -13.80
CA GLN A 256 -2.94 10.94 -14.67
C GLN A 256 -3.08 10.24 -16.03
N GLU A 257 -1.96 9.83 -16.64
CA GLU A 257 -1.99 9.10 -17.92
C GLU A 257 -2.91 7.86 -17.84
N LEU A 258 -2.87 7.14 -16.71
CA LEU A 258 -3.76 6.00 -16.48
C LEU A 258 -5.24 6.43 -16.32
N PHE A 259 -5.51 7.52 -15.61
CA PHE A 259 -6.90 7.99 -15.45
C PHE A 259 -7.50 8.43 -16.78
N GLU A 260 -6.72 9.08 -17.64
CA GLU A 260 -7.13 9.42 -19.01
C GLU A 260 -7.44 8.15 -19.82
N GLU A 261 -6.53 7.17 -19.80
CA GLU A 261 -6.77 5.86 -20.43
C GLU A 261 -8.06 5.23 -19.91
N TYR A 262 -8.26 5.19 -18.58
CA TYR A 262 -9.42 4.56 -17.94
C TYR A 262 -10.75 5.22 -18.29
N ILE A 263 -10.81 6.56 -18.26
CA ILE A 263 -12.01 7.33 -18.61
C ILE A 263 -12.42 7.02 -20.06
N ASP A 264 -11.46 6.98 -20.98
CA ASP A 264 -11.72 6.62 -22.38
C ASP A 264 -12.31 5.20 -22.51
N VAL A 265 -11.90 4.26 -21.64
CA VAL A 265 -12.47 2.90 -21.60
C VAL A 265 -13.91 2.91 -21.11
N GLU A 266 -14.21 3.59 -20.00
CA GLU A 266 -15.58 3.64 -19.46
C GLU A 266 -16.54 4.30 -20.45
N ILE A 267 -16.12 5.39 -21.10
CA ILE A 267 -16.88 6.03 -22.16
C ILE A 267 -17.07 5.07 -23.35
N SER A 268 -16.05 4.32 -23.74
CA SER A 268 -16.16 3.35 -24.83
C SER A 268 -17.08 2.16 -24.49
N ARG A 269 -17.07 1.68 -23.25
CA ARG A 269 -17.93 0.58 -22.78
C ARG A 269 -19.39 1.00 -22.67
N SER A 270 -19.66 2.16 -22.09
CA SER A 270 -21.02 2.71 -22.01
C SER A 270 -21.62 2.94 -23.41
N ASN A 271 -20.83 3.47 -24.36
CA ASN A 271 -21.27 3.63 -25.75
C ASN A 271 -21.53 2.31 -26.49
N LEU A 272 -20.89 1.19 -26.09
CA LEU A 272 -21.18 -0.13 -26.63
C LEU A 272 -22.47 -0.72 -26.07
N GLU A 273 -22.78 -0.51 -24.79
CA GLU A 273 -24.04 -0.95 -24.19
C GLU A 273 -25.25 -0.23 -24.82
N PHE A 274 -25.14 1.06 -25.11
CA PHE A 274 -26.19 1.82 -25.83
C PHE A 274 -26.44 1.37 -27.28
N ARG A 275 -25.55 0.59 -27.88
CA ARG A 275 -25.69 0.09 -29.26
C ARG A 275 -26.33 -1.30 -29.36
N ILE A 276 -26.50 -2.00 -28.25
CA ILE A 276 -27.11 -3.35 -28.22
C ILE A 276 -28.64 -3.27 -28.08
N ASP A 277 -29.16 -2.11 -27.63
CA ASP A 277 -30.59 -1.84 -27.45
C ASP A 277 -31.21 -0.95 -28.55
N ALA A 278 -30.58 -0.85 -29.74
CA ALA A 278 -31.08 -0.07 -30.89
C ALA A 278 -31.37 -0.95 -32.13
#